data_AF-A0A1G3HJV3-F1
#
_entry.id   AF-A0A1G3HJV3-F1
#
_cell.length_a   1.000
_cell.length_b   1.000
_cell.length_c   1.000
_cell.angle_alpha   90.00
_cell.angle_beta   90.00
_cell.angle_gamma   90.00
#
_symmetry.space_group_name_H-M   'P 1'
#
loop_
_entity.id
_entity.type
_entity.pdbx_description
1 polymer ?
#
loop_
_entity_poly.entity_id
_entity_poly.type
_entity_poly.pdbx_seq_one_letter_code
_entity_poly.pdbx_strand_id
1 'polypeptide(L)'
;MLLVAALGFFGHRFIESSAQRMEQSLSAEVRPLARLIRLQAHIHRLRVLEMELPHLTDYFAASTQLERLRKEAQAFADELGGFVGEVGAAVEVTALQESWRRYEHDLQAIDAQASAMNMKRVEEISTFESAVRFSSIAQALQDFSATTEQRAQLARDKALAQQEQQRLVFLLLSTGGLLAVAVGFLWFARSLIQRVAVLRDAAQRVADGEAGLAIELSGQDELAELGQVFDVMRLRVLERTRALRESEQRFRDFADSSSDWIWETDADLRFTYFSERAAELLGRSRESLIGKTREELVREGNAGALPDNWQAHLAGLTAHRAFRAFEYPLLGDDGSFRQIRVSGKPILASDGRFLGYRGTGTDVTDLVLAQKELLGAEKLAALGGMVAGIAHEINTPIGIGVTAASYLQEQAREFGKLYAAGQVKRADMEAHLRAIDETSASLVLNLQRAVGLVKSFKQIAVDESSDERRCFNLKEYIDEILDSLRPRLKRTEHLIEVRCPDELELDSYPGAFSQILTNLIINSLIHGFEHLAAGRIEIVAGRAGNELSLNYRDNGCGMDAEQVKRVFEPFFTTRRGRGGSGLGMHIVHNLVVKKLHGRIECRSAPGAGVEFSIAVPIDVAADHQHSSAA
;
A
#
# COMPACT_ATOMS: atom_id res chain seq x y z
N MET A 1 -32.31 39.61 16.33
CA MET A 1 -32.27 40.31 17.62
C MET A 1 -32.29 41.83 17.45
N LEU A 2 -31.28 42.46 16.82
CA LEU A 2 -31.21 43.93 16.66
C LEU A 2 -32.41 44.56 15.92
N LEU A 3 -32.92 43.94 14.85
CA LEU A 3 -34.07 44.46 14.09
C LEU A 3 -35.37 44.42 14.91
N VAL A 4 -35.57 43.38 15.71
CA VAL A 4 -36.75 43.23 16.58
C VAL A 4 -36.71 44.25 17.73
N ALA A 5 -35.53 44.48 18.30
CA ALA A 5 -35.33 45.52 19.31
C ALA A 5 -35.55 46.93 18.74
N ALA A 6 -35.08 47.20 17.51
CA ALA A 6 -35.30 48.47 16.84
C ALA A 6 -36.80 48.70 16.55
N LEU A 7 -37.51 47.70 16.03
CA LEU A 7 -38.96 47.78 15.78
C LEU A 7 -39.76 48.02 17.06
N GLY A 8 -39.39 47.35 18.17
CA GLY A 8 -40.01 47.57 19.47
C GLY A 8 -39.78 48.99 20.00
N PHE A 9 -38.55 49.50 19.90
CA PHE A 9 -38.19 50.86 20.35
C PHE A 9 -38.93 51.95 19.55
N PHE A 10 -38.96 51.83 18.22
CA PHE A 10 -39.67 52.77 17.35
C PHE A 10 -41.19 52.70 17.54
N GLY A 11 -41.75 51.50 17.72
CA GLY A 11 -43.18 51.32 17.99
C GLY A 11 -43.61 51.96 19.31
N HIS A 12 -42.81 51.82 20.37
CA HIS A 12 -43.12 52.42 21.68
C HIS A 12 -43.08 53.95 21.64
N ARG A 13 -42.02 54.53 21.06
CA ARG A 13 -41.90 55.99 20.87
C ARG A 13 -43.01 56.60 20.03
N PHE A 14 -43.47 55.87 19.01
CA PHE A 14 -44.59 56.30 18.18
C PHE A 14 -45.86 56.46 19.03
N ILE A 15 -46.24 55.43 19.80
CA ILE A 15 -47.45 55.42 20.63
C ILE A 15 -47.42 56.56 21.66
N GLU A 16 -46.30 56.74 22.37
CA GLU A 16 -46.18 57.82 23.37
C GLU A 16 -46.30 59.22 22.75
N SER A 17 -45.62 59.46 21.62
CA SER A 17 -45.60 60.79 21.00
C SER A 17 -46.94 61.19 20.35
N SER A 18 -47.74 60.20 19.93
CA SER A 18 -49.09 60.43 19.41
C SER A 18 -50.08 60.71 20.53
N ALA A 19 -49.99 59.99 21.65
CA ALA A 19 -50.87 60.19 22.81
C ALA A 19 -50.71 61.60 23.42
N GLN A 20 -49.48 62.04 23.67
CA GLN A 20 -49.21 63.36 24.28
C GLN A 20 -49.69 64.54 23.42
N ARG A 21 -49.54 64.46 22.09
CA ARG A 21 -49.97 65.53 21.18
C ARG A 21 -51.49 65.63 21.06
N MET A 22 -52.19 64.50 21.09
CA MET A 22 -53.64 64.49 21.06
C MET A 22 -54.23 65.11 22.34
N GLU A 23 -53.64 64.80 23.50
CA GLU A 23 -54.04 65.37 24.79
C GLU A 23 -53.80 66.89 24.85
N GLN A 24 -52.65 67.37 24.37
CA GLN A 24 -52.36 68.80 24.29
C GLN A 24 -53.35 69.56 23.39
N SER A 25 -53.64 69.04 22.18
CA SER A 25 -54.57 69.68 21.24
C SER A 25 -56.00 69.72 21.76
N LEU A 26 -56.46 68.67 22.45
CA LEU A 26 -57.80 68.65 23.07
C LEU A 26 -57.90 69.63 24.25
N SER A 27 -56.86 69.73 25.08
CA SER A 27 -56.89 70.59 26.27
C SER A 27 -56.88 72.09 25.93
N ALA A 28 -56.20 72.48 24.86
CA ALA A 28 -56.05 73.88 24.44
C ALA A 28 -57.34 74.47 23.85
N GLU A 29 -58.13 73.66 23.13
CA GLU A 29 -59.30 74.15 22.38
C GLU A 29 -60.63 73.98 23.15
N VAL A 30 -60.73 73.00 24.07
CA VAL A 30 -62.00 72.69 24.77
C VAL A 30 -62.29 73.64 25.94
N ARG A 31 -61.26 74.16 26.64
CA ARG A 31 -61.45 75.03 27.82
C ARG A 31 -62.07 76.40 27.49
N PRO A 32 -61.61 77.14 26.45
CA PRO A 32 -62.20 78.42 26.08
C PRO A 32 -63.67 78.29 25.66
N LEU A 33 -64.01 77.20 24.96
CA LEU A 33 -65.38 76.92 24.53
C LEU A 33 -66.33 76.76 25.73
N ALA A 34 -65.91 76.04 26.77
CA ALA A 34 -66.70 75.87 27.98
C ALA A 34 -66.97 77.20 28.71
N ARG A 35 -66.03 78.15 28.67
CA ARG A 35 -66.21 79.51 29.23
C ARG A 35 -67.16 80.37 28.40
N LEU A 36 -67.07 80.31 27.07
CA LEU A 36 -67.97 81.02 26.16
C LEU A 36 -69.43 80.65 26.41
N ILE A 37 -69.72 79.35 26.59
CA ILE A 37 -71.06 78.86 26.89
C ILE A 37 -71.57 79.44 28.22
N ARG A 38 -70.71 79.56 29.25
CA ARG A 38 -71.07 80.18 30.53
C ARG A 38 -71.33 81.68 30.39
N LEU A 39 -70.51 82.41 29.63
CA LEU A 39 -70.69 83.83 29.35
C LEU A 39 -72.02 84.11 28.64
N GLN A 40 -72.37 83.30 27.63
CA GLN A 40 -73.65 83.38 26.94
C GLN A 40 -74.83 83.17 27.89
N ALA A 41 -74.72 82.22 28.83
CA ALA A 41 -75.76 82.00 29.83
C ALA A 41 -75.92 83.18 30.79
N HIS A 42 -74.81 83.77 31.26
CA HIS A 42 -74.82 84.92 32.17
C HIS A 42 -75.41 86.19 31.51
N ILE A 43 -75.00 86.52 30.28
CA ILE A 43 -75.52 87.71 29.59
C ILE A 43 -77.02 87.60 29.31
N HIS A 44 -77.51 86.39 28.99
CA HIS A 44 -78.94 86.17 28.78
C HIS A 44 -79.73 86.32 30.08
N ARG A 45 -79.23 85.77 31.20
CA ARG A 45 -79.85 85.98 32.52
C ARG A 45 -79.87 87.44 32.93
N LEU A 46 -78.80 88.18 32.68
CA LEU A 46 -78.76 89.63 32.89
C LEU A 46 -79.87 90.35 32.14
N ARG A 47 -80.07 90.01 30.85
CA ARG A 47 -81.10 90.63 30.04
C ARG A 47 -82.52 90.36 30.56
N VAL A 48 -82.77 89.14 31.04
CA VAL A 48 -84.07 88.79 31.64
C VAL A 48 -84.30 89.61 32.92
N LEU A 49 -83.32 89.65 33.82
CA LEU A 49 -83.43 90.40 35.07
C LEU A 49 -83.65 91.90 34.82
N GLU A 50 -82.97 92.44 33.81
CA GLU A 50 -83.06 93.83 33.36
C GLU A 50 -84.45 94.17 32.82
N MET A 51 -85.01 93.33 31.93
CA MET A 51 -86.31 93.56 31.31
C MET A 51 -87.49 93.44 32.27
N GLU A 52 -87.34 92.71 33.38
CA GLU A 52 -88.39 92.58 34.39
C GLU A 52 -88.52 93.83 35.28
N LEU A 53 -87.45 94.64 35.41
CA LEU A 53 -87.41 95.79 36.33
C LEU A 53 -88.49 96.85 36.09
N PRO A 54 -88.75 97.34 34.85
CA PRO A 54 -89.77 98.36 34.60
C PRO A 54 -91.20 97.97 35.01
N HIS A 55 -91.47 96.66 35.10
CA HIS A 55 -92.79 96.13 35.41
C HIS A 55 -93.04 95.98 36.92
N LEU A 56 -92.04 96.29 37.75
CA LEU A 56 -92.16 96.20 39.20
C LEU A 56 -92.80 97.48 39.77
N THR A 57 -93.87 97.31 40.52
CA THR A 57 -94.64 98.40 41.13
C THR A 57 -94.29 98.62 42.61
N ASP A 58 -93.64 97.64 43.25
CA ASP A 58 -93.25 97.66 44.66
C ASP A 58 -91.73 97.86 44.82
N TYR A 59 -91.34 98.77 45.72
CA TYR A 59 -89.96 99.05 46.08
C TYR A 59 -89.19 97.81 46.55
N PHE A 60 -89.79 96.94 47.37
CA PHE A 60 -89.13 95.72 47.87
C PHE A 60 -88.86 94.72 46.74
N ALA A 61 -89.79 94.60 45.79
CA ALA A 61 -89.62 93.76 44.61
C ALA A 61 -88.51 94.31 43.70
N ALA A 62 -88.48 95.63 43.47
CA ALA A 62 -87.43 96.29 42.72
C ALA A 62 -86.06 96.13 43.38
N SER A 63 -85.96 96.33 44.70
CA SER A 63 -84.70 96.16 45.45
C SER A 63 -84.16 94.73 45.38
N THR A 64 -85.03 93.71 45.50
CA THR A 64 -84.63 92.30 45.40
C THR A 64 -84.13 91.95 43.99
N GLN A 65 -84.81 92.47 42.96
CA GLN A 65 -84.43 92.26 41.57
C GLN A 65 -83.11 92.96 41.23
N LEU A 66 -82.87 94.16 41.76
CA LEU A 66 -81.60 94.87 41.64
C LEU A 66 -80.45 94.10 42.30
N GLU A 67 -80.67 93.48 43.46
CA GLU A 67 -79.64 92.64 44.09
C GLU A 67 -79.28 91.42 43.21
N ARG A 68 -80.28 90.79 42.59
CA ARG A 68 -80.05 89.70 41.61
C ARG A 68 -79.31 90.20 40.38
N LEU A 69 -79.69 91.35 39.84
CA LEU A 69 -79.04 91.97 38.69
C LEU A 69 -77.56 92.25 38.98
N ARG A 70 -77.25 92.86 40.14
CA ARG A 70 -75.87 93.13 40.58
C ARG A 70 -75.06 91.84 40.72
N LYS A 71 -75.64 90.80 41.33
CA LYS A 71 -74.97 89.51 41.51
C LYS A 71 -74.66 88.84 40.17
N GLU A 72 -75.61 88.86 39.24
CA GLU A 72 -75.42 88.28 37.91
C GLU A 72 -74.41 89.10 37.07
N ALA A 73 -74.39 90.42 37.24
CA ALA A 73 -73.43 91.31 36.58
C ALA A 73 -72.00 91.02 37.04
N GLN A 74 -71.81 90.84 38.36
CA GLN A 74 -70.53 90.44 38.92
C GLN A 74 -70.10 89.06 38.39
N ALA A 75 -71.01 88.09 38.35
CA ALA A 75 -70.70 86.75 37.84
C ALA A 75 -70.29 86.76 36.36
N PHE A 76 -70.95 87.58 35.53
CA PHE A 76 -70.53 87.79 34.14
C PHE A 76 -69.14 88.42 34.07
N ALA A 77 -68.86 89.45 34.87
CA ALA A 77 -67.56 90.12 34.89
C ALA A 77 -66.41 89.17 35.30
N ASP A 78 -66.64 88.34 36.31
CA ASP A 78 -65.66 87.35 36.79
C ASP A 78 -65.37 86.28 35.72
N GLU A 79 -66.41 85.73 35.08
CA GLU A 79 -66.24 84.75 34.02
C GLU A 79 -65.57 85.37 32.78
N LEU A 80 -65.87 86.64 32.47
CA LEU A 80 -65.27 87.37 31.36
C LEU A 80 -63.77 87.60 31.60
N GLY A 81 -63.39 87.94 32.84
CA GLY A 81 -61.99 88.07 33.23
C GLY A 81 -61.22 86.76 33.08
N GLY A 82 -61.81 85.64 33.49
CA GLY A 82 -61.22 84.31 33.30
C GLY A 82 -61.10 83.90 31.83
N PHE A 83 -62.09 84.22 31.01
CA PHE A 83 -62.05 83.98 29.56
C PHE A 83 -60.95 84.79 28.86
N VAL A 84 -60.79 86.06 29.21
CA VAL A 84 -59.71 86.92 28.68
C VAL A 84 -58.33 86.37 29.07
N GLY A 85 -58.20 85.84 30.29
CA GLY A 85 -56.95 85.21 30.73
C GLY A 85 -56.56 83.95 29.94
N GLU A 86 -57.53 83.19 29.44
CA GLU A 86 -57.29 81.97 28.67
C GLU A 86 -57.03 82.22 27.18
N VAL A 87 -57.72 83.20 26.59
CA VAL A 87 -57.60 83.48 25.14
C VAL A 87 -56.57 84.58 24.84
N GLY A 88 -56.21 85.39 25.83
CA GLY A 88 -55.28 86.51 25.68
C GLY A 88 -55.93 87.76 25.08
N ALA A 89 -55.13 88.79 24.86
CA ALA A 89 -55.56 90.12 24.40
C ALA A 89 -55.84 90.18 22.89
N ALA A 90 -56.70 89.29 22.38
CA ALA A 90 -57.17 89.36 21.01
C ALA A 90 -58.03 90.62 20.80
N VAL A 91 -58.04 91.17 19.58
CA VAL A 91 -58.78 92.40 19.23
C VAL A 91 -60.27 92.21 19.51
N GLU A 92 -60.80 91.03 19.21
CA GLU A 92 -62.20 90.64 19.40
C GLU A 92 -62.57 90.54 20.89
N VAL A 93 -61.65 90.02 21.72
CA VAL A 93 -61.84 89.93 23.18
C VAL A 93 -61.80 91.32 23.82
N THR A 94 -60.93 92.20 23.33
CA THR A 94 -60.83 93.59 23.78
C THR A 94 -62.12 94.36 23.45
N ALA A 95 -62.68 94.17 22.25
CA ALA A 95 -63.96 94.75 21.86
C ALA A 95 -65.12 94.24 22.74
N LEU A 96 -65.14 92.94 23.06
CA LEU A 96 -66.13 92.35 23.98
C LEU A 96 -66.04 92.96 25.39
N GLN A 97 -64.84 93.13 25.92
CA GLN A 97 -64.62 93.80 27.22
C GLN A 97 -65.11 95.24 27.21
N GLU A 98 -64.89 95.96 26.12
CA GLU A 98 -65.33 97.35 25.99
C GLU A 98 -66.85 97.46 25.84
N SER A 99 -67.47 96.56 25.07
CA SER A 99 -68.93 96.43 25.00
C SER A 99 -69.53 96.08 26.36
N TRP A 100 -68.89 95.20 27.14
CA TRP A 100 -69.30 94.90 28.52
C TRP A 100 -69.23 96.14 29.42
N ARG A 101 -68.12 96.88 29.45
CA ARG A 101 -68.01 98.11 30.27
C ARG A 101 -69.12 99.11 29.96
N ARG A 102 -69.46 99.21 28.67
CA ARG A 102 -70.57 100.05 28.22
C ARG A 102 -71.91 99.49 28.73
N TYR A 103 -72.19 98.21 28.60
CA TYR A 103 -73.43 97.62 29.12
C TYR A 103 -73.51 97.72 30.66
N GLU A 104 -72.41 97.50 31.37
CA GLU A 104 -72.29 97.65 32.81
C GLU A 104 -72.62 99.07 33.28
N HIS A 105 -72.15 100.09 32.56
CA HIS A 105 -72.53 101.48 32.83
C HIS A 105 -74.04 101.71 32.68
N ASP A 106 -74.68 101.08 31.68
CA ASP A 106 -76.13 101.18 31.50
C ASP A 106 -76.88 100.43 32.62
N LEU A 107 -76.36 99.29 33.08
CA LEU A 107 -76.88 98.57 34.25
C LEU A 107 -76.77 99.41 35.54
N GLN A 108 -75.67 100.15 35.72
CA GLN A 108 -75.51 101.08 36.84
C GLN A 108 -76.49 102.27 36.76
N ALA A 109 -76.75 102.78 35.55
CA ALA A 109 -77.76 103.81 35.34
C ALA A 109 -79.17 103.28 35.63
N ILE A 110 -79.48 102.06 35.18
CA ILE A 110 -80.72 101.34 35.50
C ILE A 110 -80.86 101.18 37.01
N ASP A 111 -79.80 100.73 37.69
CA ASP A 111 -79.78 100.54 39.15
C ASP A 111 -80.06 101.85 39.90
N ALA A 112 -79.44 102.95 39.49
CA ALA A 112 -79.67 104.27 40.09
C ALA A 112 -81.10 104.78 39.88
N GLN A 113 -81.66 104.63 38.68
CA GLN A 113 -83.02 105.07 38.36
C GLN A 113 -84.09 104.18 39.03
N ALA A 114 -83.86 102.86 39.06
CA ALA A 114 -84.73 101.90 39.71
C ALA A 114 -84.74 102.09 41.24
N SER A 115 -83.57 102.38 41.84
CA SER A 115 -83.46 102.72 43.27
C SER A 115 -84.22 104.00 43.64
N ALA A 116 -84.29 104.97 42.70
CA ALA A 116 -85.10 106.18 42.82
C ALA A 116 -86.57 105.98 42.43
N MET A 117 -87.01 104.75 42.15
CA MET A 117 -88.35 104.38 41.67
C MET A 117 -88.78 105.08 40.37
N ASN A 118 -87.83 105.53 39.54
CA ASN A 118 -88.10 106.14 38.25
C ASN A 118 -88.23 105.07 37.14
N MET A 119 -89.28 104.24 37.23
CA MET A 119 -89.44 103.06 36.36
C MET A 119 -89.60 103.40 34.88
N LYS A 120 -90.17 104.57 34.56
CA LYS A 120 -90.27 105.04 33.17
C LYS A 120 -88.89 105.27 32.54
N ARG A 121 -87.95 105.82 33.32
CA ARG A 121 -86.57 106.01 32.84
C ARG A 121 -85.81 104.69 32.74
N VAL A 122 -86.09 103.75 33.65
CA VAL A 122 -85.56 102.38 33.56
C VAL A 122 -86.04 101.67 32.29
N GLU A 123 -87.32 101.81 31.93
CA GLU A 123 -87.89 101.26 30.70
C GLU A 123 -87.22 101.85 29.45
N GLU A 124 -86.99 103.16 29.43
CA GLU A 124 -86.30 103.84 28.32
C GLU A 124 -84.86 103.34 28.15
N ILE A 125 -84.08 103.29 29.24
CA ILE A 125 -82.69 102.82 29.20
C ILE A 125 -82.66 101.34 28.79
N SER A 126 -83.52 100.50 29.37
CA SER A 126 -83.52 99.06 29.10
C SER A 126 -83.92 98.69 27.67
N THR A 127 -84.87 99.45 27.11
CA THR A 127 -85.45 99.21 25.78
C THR A 127 -84.59 99.78 24.66
N PHE A 128 -84.02 100.98 24.83
CA PHE A 128 -83.36 101.70 23.75
C PHE A 128 -81.83 101.72 23.87
N GLU A 129 -81.27 101.92 25.07
CA GLU A 129 -79.82 102.08 25.24
C GLU A 129 -79.14 100.72 25.47
N SER A 130 -79.58 100.03 26.52
CA SER A 130 -79.02 98.78 27.01
C SER A 130 -79.27 97.60 26.06
N ALA A 131 -80.42 97.57 25.38
CA ALA A 131 -80.78 96.52 24.40
C ALA A 131 -79.76 96.41 23.25
N VAL A 132 -79.29 97.55 22.73
CA VAL A 132 -78.31 97.60 21.64
C VAL A 132 -76.96 97.04 22.11
N ARG A 133 -76.56 97.37 23.34
CA ARG A 133 -75.30 96.89 23.94
C ARG A 133 -75.36 95.39 24.27
N PHE A 134 -76.47 94.92 24.81
CA PHE A 134 -76.73 93.49 24.99
C PHE A 134 -76.59 92.73 23.66
N SER A 135 -77.26 93.21 22.61
CA SER A 135 -77.19 92.56 21.29
C SER A 135 -75.75 92.51 20.75
N SER A 136 -74.95 93.55 20.98
CA SER A 136 -73.53 93.57 20.59
C SER A 136 -72.70 92.53 21.35
N ILE A 137 -72.91 92.38 22.65
CA ILE A 137 -72.20 91.37 23.47
C ILE A 137 -72.65 89.95 23.09
N ALA A 138 -73.95 89.73 22.93
CA ALA A 138 -74.50 88.43 22.56
C ALA A 138 -73.98 87.98 21.18
N GLN A 139 -73.97 88.88 20.18
CA GLN A 139 -73.42 88.60 18.85
C GLN A 139 -71.92 88.32 18.93
N ALA A 140 -71.15 89.13 19.65
CA ALA A 140 -69.71 88.91 19.80
C ALA A 140 -69.39 87.56 20.45
N LEU A 141 -70.14 87.14 21.47
CA LEU A 141 -69.99 85.82 22.09
C LEU A 141 -70.38 84.67 21.15
N GLN A 142 -71.41 84.85 20.31
CA GLN A 142 -71.81 83.86 19.30
C GLN A 142 -70.75 83.71 18.20
N ASP A 143 -70.26 84.82 17.65
CA ASP A 143 -69.20 84.83 16.64
C ASP A 143 -67.91 84.18 17.17
N PHE A 144 -67.59 84.44 18.44
CA PHE A 144 -66.44 83.83 19.10
C PHE A 144 -66.61 82.31 19.29
N SER A 145 -67.80 81.86 19.68
CA SER A 145 -68.11 80.43 19.79
C SER A 145 -67.96 79.73 18.45
N ALA A 146 -68.57 80.27 17.39
CA ALA A 146 -68.50 79.70 16.04
C ALA A 146 -67.05 79.63 15.53
N THR A 147 -66.27 80.69 15.74
CA THR A 147 -64.86 80.74 15.34
C THR A 147 -64.00 79.73 16.12
N THR A 148 -64.25 79.57 17.42
CA THR A 148 -63.52 78.63 18.28
C THR A 148 -63.85 77.18 17.92
N GLU A 149 -65.13 76.87 17.67
CA GLU A 149 -65.55 75.54 17.19
C GLU A 149 -64.92 75.19 15.84
N GLN A 150 -64.88 76.14 14.91
CA GLN A 150 -64.25 75.94 13.61
C GLN A 150 -62.73 75.68 13.73
N ARG A 151 -62.03 76.41 14.61
CA ARG A 151 -60.61 76.18 14.90
C ARG A 151 -60.37 74.81 15.52
N ALA A 152 -61.20 74.39 16.47
CA ALA A 152 -61.12 73.08 17.10
C ALA A 152 -61.33 71.92 16.10
N GLN A 153 -62.30 72.05 15.18
CA GLN A 153 -62.54 71.07 14.12
C GLN A 153 -61.33 70.97 13.17
N LEU A 154 -60.80 72.10 12.70
CA LEU A 154 -59.64 72.11 11.81
C LEU A 154 -58.38 71.53 12.49
N ALA A 155 -58.17 71.81 13.78
CA ALA A 155 -57.07 71.25 14.55
C ALA A 155 -57.20 69.72 14.68
N ARG A 156 -58.41 69.21 14.93
CA ARG A 156 -58.70 67.77 14.99
C ARG A 156 -58.42 67.08 13.66
N ASP A 157 -58.88 67.64 12.55
CA ASP A 157 -58.68 67.05 11.21
C ASP A 157 -57.19 67.02 10.85
N LYS A 158 -56.44 68.08 11.18
CA LYS A 158 -54.98 68.10 11.00
C LYS A 158 -54.27 67.04 11.85
N ALA A 159 -54.69 66.85 13.10
CA ALA A 159 -54.09 65.86 13.99
C ALA A 159 -54.33 64.43 13.48
N LEU A 160 -55.55 64.13 13.00
CA LEU A 160 -55.89 62.84 12.40
C LEU A 160 -55.07 62.57 11.13
N ALA A 161 -54.98 63.55 10.23
CA ALA A 161 -54.19 63.40 9.00
C ALA A 161 -52.69 63.15 9.29
N GLN A 162 -52.11 63.86 10.27
CA GLN A 162 -50.73 63.62 10.69
C GLN A 162 -50.55 62.22 11.31
N GLN A 163 -51.52 61.74 12.08
CA GLN A 163 -51.49 60.40 12.66
C GLN A 163 -51.52 59.31 11.58
N GLU A 164 -52.35 59.46 10.55
CA GLU A 164 -52.39 58.53 9.42
C GLU A 164 -51.07 58.50 8.64
N GLN A 165 -50.47 59.65 8.36
CA GLN A 165 -49.17 59.71 7.67
C GLN A 165 -48.08 58.98 8.46
N GLN A 166 -48.00 59.20 9.77
CA GLN A 166 -47.00 58.53 10.60
C GLN A 166 -47.23 57.02 10.68
N ARG A 167 -48.49 56.57 10.74
CA ARG A 167 -48.85 55.15 10.71
C ARG A 167 -48.39 54.48 9.41
N LEU A 168 -48.60 55.13 8.26
CA LEU A 168 -48.13 54.61 6.96
C LEU A 168 -46.60 54.50 6.90
N VAL A 169 -45.88 55.53 7.34
CA VAL A 169 -44.41 55.52 7.38
C VAL A 169 -43.88 54.37 8.26
N PHE A 170 -44.48 54.15 9.43
CA PHE A 170 -44.10 53.06 10.32
C PHE A 170 -44.31 51.68 9.68
N LEU A 171 -45.46 51.47 9.01
CA LEU A 171 -45.75 50.21 8.33
C LEU A 171 -44.76 49.92 7.20
N LEU A 172 -44.41 50.93 6.38
CA LEU A 172 -43.45 50.79 5.29
C LEU A 172 -42.04 50.43 5.79
N LEU A 173 -41.55 51.10 6.82
CA LEU A 173 -40.24 50.80 7.42
C LEU A 173 -40.20 49.39 8.02
N SER A 174 -41.28 48.98 8.69
CA SER A 174 -41.37 47.66 9.32
C SER A 174 -41.38 46.53 8.28
N THR A 175 -42.19 46.68 7.23
CA THR A 175 -42.27 45.69 6.13
C THR A 175 -40.97 45.63 5.33
N GLY A 176 -40.35 46.78 5.01
CA GLY A 176 -39.06 46.83 4.34
C GLY A 176 -37.95 46.16 5.14
N GLY A 177 -37.89 46.40 6.46
CA GLY A 177 -36.94 45.76 7.35
C GLY A 177 -37.09 44.24 7.43
N LEU A 178 -38.33 43.75 7.51
CA LEU A 178 -38.64 42.31 7.49
C LEU A 178 -38.21 41.65 6.15
N LEU A 179 -38.49 42.30 5.02
CA LEU A 179 -38.12 41.80 3.70
C LEU A 179 -36.58 41.68 3.56
N ALA A 180 -35.83 42.69 4.00
CA ALA A 180 -34.38 42.68 3.94
C ALA A 180 -33.77 41.52 4.76
N VAL A 181 -34.32 41.25 5.95
CA VAL A 181 -33.90 40.10 6.77
C VAL A 181 -34.24 38.78 6.09
N ALA A 182 -35.41 38.66 5.48
CA ALA A 182 -35.81 37.44 4.77
C ALA A 182 -34.89 37.18 3.56
N VAL A 183 -34.56 38.22 2.77
CA VAL A 183 -33.63 38.10 1.64
C VAL A 183 -32.22 37.75 2.11
N GLY A 184 -31.72 38.39 3.17
CA GLY A 184 -30.42 38.06 3.76
C GLY A 184 -30.35 36.61 4.26
N PHE A 185 -31.42 36.13 4.90
CA PHE A 185 -31.52 34.74 5.35
C PHE A 185 -31.52 33.75 4.18
N LEU A 186 -32.30 34.03 3.12
CA LEU A 186 -32.32 33.17 1.92
C LEU A 186 -30.95 33.12 1.22
N TRP A 187 -30.26 34.26 1.14
CA TRP A 187 -28.92 34.32 0.57
C TRP A 187 -27.92 33.51 1.41
N PHE A 188 -27.95 33.66 2.74
CA PHE A 188 -27.12 32.89 3.66
C PHE A 188 -27.40 31.38 3.57
N ALA A 189 -28.67 30.98 3.60
CA ALA A 189 -29.07 29.58 3.49
C ALA A 189 -28.60 28.96 2.17
N ARG A 190 -28.75 29.69 1.05
CA ARG A 190 -28.28 29.23 -0.26
C ARG A 190 -26.76 29.06 -0.29
N SER A 191 -26.02 30.01 0.28
CA SER A 191 -24.56 29.93 0.37
C SER A 191 -24.10 28.71 1.18
N LEU A 192 -24.74 28.47 2.32
CA LEU A 192 -24.44 27.33 3.19
C LEU A 192 -24.72 25.99 2.49
N ILE A 193 -25.87 25.85 1.84
CA ILE A 193 -26.26 24.63 1.12
C ILE A 193 -25.27 24.34 -0.01
N GLN A 194 -24.83 25.35 -0.76
CA GLN A 194 -23.84 25.16 -1.83
C GLN A 194 -22.50 24.65 -1.29
N ARG A 195 -21.99 25.22 -0.19
CA ARG A 195 -20.72 24.78 0.42
C ARG A 195 -20.81 23.34 0.94
N VAL A 196 -21.92 22.97 1.57
CA VAL A 196 -22.14 21.59 2.05
C VAL A 196 -22.26 20.60 0.89
N ALA A 197 -22.91 20.99 -0.22
CA ALA A 197 -23.01 20.15 -1.41
C ALA A 197 -21.64 19.83 -2.02
N VAL A 198 -20.72 20.81 -2.05
CA VAL A 198 -19.32 20.60 -2.52
C VAL A 198 -18.60 19.57 -1.66
N LEU A 199 -18.72 19.64 -0.32
CA LEU A 199 -18.13 18.65 0.59
C LEU A 199 -18.71 17.25 0.37
N ARG A 200 -20.02 17.14 0.21
CA ARG A 200 -20.70 15.86 -0.03
C ARG A 200 -20.21 15.22 -1.34
N ASP A 201 -20.17 16.00 -2.42
CA ASP A 201 -19.74 15.49 -3.73
C ASP A 201 -18.26 15.10 -3.70
N ALA A 202 -17.41 15.86 -3.01
CA ALA A 202 -16.02 15.50 -2.83
C ALA A 202 -15.85 14.19 -2.03
N ALA A 203 -16.63 13.99 -0.98
CA ALA A 203 -16.64 12.75 -0.21
C ALA A 203 -17.04 11.54 -1.07
N GLN A 204 -18.09 11.70 -1.88
CA GLN A 204 -18.56 10.65 -2.79
C GLN A 204 -17.48 10.27 -3.81
N ARG A 205 -16.82 11.27 -4.41
CA ARG A 205 -15.75 11.03 -5.38
C ARG A 205 -14.54 10.31 -4.80
N VAL A 206 -14.18 10.59 -3.54
CA VAL A 206 -13.13 9.83 -2.84
C VAL A 206 -13.54 8.38 -2.60
N ALA A 207 -14.82 8.14 -2.25
CA ALA A 207 -15.36 6.79 -2.10
C ALA A 207 -15.39 6.01 -3.42
N ASP A 208 -15.69 6.68 -4.54
CA ASP A 208 -15.74 6.10 -5.88
C ASP A 208 -14.35 5.94 -6.52
N GLY A 209 -13.27 6.36 -5.83
CA GLY A 209 -11.88 6.22 -6.30
C GLY A 209 -11.37 7.35 -7.21
N GLU A 210 -12.15 8.41 -7.41
CA GLU A 210 -11.86 9.56 -8.27
C GLU A 210 -11.27 10.77 -7.50
N ALA A 211 -10.25 10.51 -6.67
CA ALA A 211 -9.70 11.47 -5.71
C ALA A 211 -8.78 12.58 -6.29
N GLY A 212 -8.78 12.80 -7.60
CA GLY A 212 -7.75 13.61 -8.30
C GLY A 212 -7.84 15.14 -8.15
N LEU A 213 -9.01 15.71 -7.85
CA LEU A 213 -9.20 17.17 -7.76
C LEU A 213 -9.20 17.68 -6.32
N ALA A 214 -8.59 18.84 -6.10
CA ALA A 214 -8.57 19.52 -4.81
C ALA A 214 -9.95 20.09 -4.44
N ILE A 215 -10.25 20.09 -3.15
CA ILE A 215 -11.49 20.67 -2.60
C ILE A 215 -11.21 22.14 -2.27
N GLU A 216 -11.59 23.06 -3.15
CA GLU A 216 -11.44 24.50 -2.89
C GLU A 216 -12.66 25.02 -2.12
N LEU A 217 -12.55 25.04 -0.79
CA LEU A 217 -13.49 25.73 0.09
C LEU A 217 -12.81 26.95 0.70
N SER A 218 -13.26 28.13 0.28
CA SER A 218 -12.75 29.41 0.75
C SER A 218 -13.58 29.93 1.93
N GLY A 219 -12.93 30.21 3.06
CA GLY A 219 -13.57 30.75 4.25
C GLY A 219 -12.66 30.70 5.49
N GLN A 220 -13.13 31.28 6.59
CA GLN A 220 -12.55 31.15 7.94
C GLN A 220 -13.56 30.51 8.90
N ASP A 221 -14.57 29.82 8.36
CA ASP A 221 -15.61 29.12 9.12
C ASP A 221 -15.27 27.63 9.30
N GLU A 222 -16.06 26.94 10.12
CA GLU A 222 -15.89 25.52 10.43
C GLU A 222 -16.02 24.63 9.17
N LEU A 223 -16.75 25.09 8.15
CA LEU A 223 -16.86 24.39 6.87
C LEU A 223 -15.56 24.46 6.06
N ALA A 224 -14.84 25.59 6.10
CA ALA A 224 -13.53 25.71 5.48
C ALA A 224 -12.49 24.81 6.18
N GLU A 225 -12.52 24.74 7.53
CA GLU A 225 -11.66 23.84 8.30
C GLU A 225 -11.95 22.36 7.95
N LEU A 226 -13.22 21.97 7.88
CA LEU A 226 -13.62 20.63 7.48
C LEU A 226 -13.15 20.30 6.05
N GLY A 227 -13.20 21.27 5.14
CA GLY A 227 -12.64 21.15 3.79
C GLY A 227 -11.14 20.83 3.78
N GLN A 228 -10.36 21.52 4.61
CA GLN A 228 -8.91 21.26 4.75
C GLN A 228 -8.62 19.86 5.29
N VAL A 229 -9.35 19.42 6.33
CA VAL A 229 -9.20 18.08 6.89
C VAL A 229 -9.53 17.00 5.85
N PHE A 230 -10.57 17.23 5.05
CA PHE A 230 -10.97 16.32 3.98
C PHE A 230 -9.90 16.21 2.89
N ASP A 231 -9.25 17.33 2.55
CA ASP A 231 -8.17 17.34 1.56
C ASP A 231 -6.92 16.58 2.05
N VAL A 232 -6.58 16.69 3.35
CA VAL A 232 -5.51 15.88 3.96
C VAL A 232 -5.84 14.39 3.93
N MET A 233 -7.07 14.01 4.25
CA MET A 233 -7.52 12.62 4.16
C MET A 233 -7.40 12.09 2.73
N ARG A 234 -7.86 12.86 1.74
CA ARG A 234 -7.77 12.54 0.30
C ARG A 234 -6.33 12.26 -0.11
N LEU A 235 -5.39 13.13 0.26
CA LEU A 235 -3.97 12.95 -0.04
C LEU A 235 -3.40 11.65 0.56
N ARG A 236 -3.71 11.35 1.83
CA ARG A 236 -3.25 10.10 2.47
C ARG A 236 -3.81 8.84 1.81
N VAL A 237 -5.07 8.85 1.38
CA VAL A 237 -5.71 7.73 0.67
C VAL A 237 -5.04 7.52 -0.68
N LEU A 238 -4.79 8.59 -1.43
CA LEU A 238 -4.06 8.52 -2.70
C LEU A 238 -2.64 7.99 -2.51
N GLU A 239 -1.90 8.49 -1.52
CA GLU A 239 -0.54 8.04 -1.22
C GLU A 239 -0.49 6.55 -0.87
N ARG A 240 -1.38 6.08 0.02
CA ARG A 240 -1.44 4.66 0.39
C ARG A 240 -1.82 3.77 -0.81
N THR A 241 -2.77 4.20 -1.62
CA THR A 241 -3.20 3.45 -2.81
C THR A 241 -2.07 3.36 -3.83
N ARG A 242 -1.36 4.48 -4.04
CA ARG A 242 -0.19 4.51 -4.93
C ARG A 242 0.96 3.67 -4.39
N ALA A 243 1.29 3.78 -3.10
CA ALA A 243 2.33 2.99 -2.47
C ALA A 243 2.02 1.48 -2.52
N LEU A 244 0.76 1.10 -2.34
CA LEU A 244 0.33 -0.30 -2.49
C LEU A 244 0.52 -0.77 -3.93
N ARG A 245 0.04 -0.02 -4.93
CA ARG A 245 0.22 -0.34 -6.35
C ARG A 245 1.70 -0.41 -6.74
N GLU A 246 2.51 0.55 -6.30
CA GLU A 246 3.96 0.55 -6.54
C GLU A 246 4.64 -0.63 -5.86
N SER A 247 4.21 -1.03 -4.66
CA SER A 247 4.75 -2.23 -3.99
C SER A 247 4.35 -3.52 -4.69
N GLU A 248 3.09 -3.64 -5.13
CA GLU A 248 2.60 -4.79 -5.89
C GLU A 248 3.31 -4.90 -7.24
N GLN A 249 3.45 -3.78 -7.95
CA GLN A 249 4.16 -3.73 -9.23
C GLN A 249 5.64 -4.01 -9.06
N ARG A 250 6.30 -3.42 -8.05
CA ARG A 250 7.69 -3.73 -7.71
C ARG A 250 7.88 -5.22 -7.41
N PHE A 251 6.95 -5.85 -6.69
CA PHE A 251 7.01 -7.29 -6.43
C PHE A 251 6.85 -8.12 -7.72
N ARG A 252 5.95 -7.72 -8.63
CA ARG A 252 5.82 -8.34 -9.97
C ARG A 252 7.09 -8.16 -10.80
N ASP A 253 7.64 -6.95 -10.87
CA ASP A 253 8.86 -6.64 -11.62
C ASP A 253 10.08 -7.43 -11.09
N PHE A 254 10.19 -7.61 -9.77
CA PHE A 254 11.23 -8.46 -9.17
C PHE A 254 11.05 -9.94 -9.56
N ALA A 255 9.82 -10.44 -9.55
CA ALA A 255 9.54 -11.80 -9.99
C ALA A 255 9.91 -11.98 -11.47
N ASP A 256 9.46 -11.07 -12.34
CA ASP A 256 9.71 -11.13 -13.78
C ASP A 256 11.20 -10.97 -14.14
N SER A 257 11.94 -10.09 -13.45
CA SER A 257 13.37 -9.90 -13.72
C SER A 257 14.25 -11.09 -13.28
N SER A 258 13.79 -11.90 -12.32
CA SER A 258 14.55 -13.06 -11.81
C SER A 258 14.47 -14.31 -12.70
N SER A 259 13.66 -14.30 -13.77
CA SER A 259 13.30 -15.51 -14.55
C SER A 259 12.71 -16.64 -13.70
N ASP A 260 12.24 -16.31 -12.48
CA ASP A 260 11.54 -17.24 -11.62
C ASP A 260 10.02 -17.07 -11.80
N TRP A 261 9.26 -18.16 -11.64
CA TRP A 261 7.82 -18.07 -11.46
C TRP A 261 7.45 -18.19 -10.00
N ILE A 262 6.34 -17.55 -9.64
CA ILE A 262 5.73 -17.68 -8.31
C ILE A 262 4.64 -18.74 -8.40
N TRP A 263 4.51 -19.55 -7.36
CA TRP A 263 3.46 -20.55 -7.24
C TRP A 263 2.87 -20.55 -5.83
N GLU A 264 1.57 -20.86 -5.74
CA GLU A 264 0.89 -21.14 -4.48
C GLU A 264 0.10 -22.44 -4.54
N THR A 265 -0.15 -23.02 -3.37
CA THR A 265 -0.95 -24.23 -3.16
C THR A 265 -1.96 -24.01 -2.06
N ASP A 266 -3.02 -24.82 -2.05
CA ASP A 266 -3.94 -24.93 -0.92
C ASP A 266 -3.43 -25.88 0.18
N ALA A 267 -4.28 -26.11 1.19
CA ALA A 267 -3.98 -27.00 2.31
C ALA A 267 -3.81 -28.48 1.89
N ASP A 268 -4.37 -28.88 0.73
CA ASP A 268 -4.24 -30.21 0.15
C ASP A 268 -3.06 -30.30 -0.84
N LEU A 269 -2.18 -29.29 -0.85
CA LEU A 269 -0.99 -29.19 -1.69
C LEU A 269 -1.30 -29.11 -3.20
N ARG A 270 -2.52 -28.72 -3.58
CA ARG A 270 -2.91 -28.50 -4.97
C ARG A 270 -2.60 -27.08 -5.37
N PHE A 271 -2.06 -26.88 -6.57
CA PHE A 271 -1.69 -25.54 -7.03
C PHE A 271 -2.92 -24.66 -7.25
N THR A 272 -2.92 -23.47 -6.63
CA THR A 272 -3.99 -22.47 -6.71
C THR A 272 -3.58 -21.23 -7.49
N TYR A 273 -2.29 -20.99 -7.63
CA TYR A 273 -1.76 -19.83 -8.34
C TYR A 273 -0.42 -20.13 -9.00
N PHE A 274 -0.21 -19.53 -10.16
CA PHE A 274 1.07 -19.39 -10.84
C PHE A 274 1.16 -17.96 -11.41
N SER A 275 2.36 -17.37 -11.40
CA SER A 275 2.62 -16.10 -12.09
C SER A 275 2.55 -16.27 -13.61
N GLU A 276 2.40 -15.16 -14.34
CA GLU A 276 2.11 -15.15 -15.78
C GLU A 276 3.17 -15.87 -16.63
N ARG A 277 4.46 -15.67 -16.31
CA ARG A 277 5.58 -16.34 -16.98
C ARG A 277 5.74 -17.83 -16.67
N ALA A 278 4.99 -18.38 -15.72
CA ALA A 278 5.09 -19.80 -15.39
C ALA A 278 4.79 -20.69 -16.61
N ALA A 279 3.84 -20.30 -17.46
CA ALA A 279 3.43 -21.12 -18.59
C ALA A 279 4.53 -21.26 -19.65
N GLU A 280 5.21 -20.15 -19.96
CA GLU A 280 6.35 -20.13 -20.89
C GLU A 280 7.54 -20.92 -20.33
N LEU A 281 7.87 -20.70 -19.05
CA LEU A 281 9.04 -21.31 -18.42
C LEU A 281 8.85 -22.81 -18.16
N LEU A 282 7.65 -23.24 -17.76
CA LEU A 282 7.35 -24.65 -17.52
C LEU A 282 7.01 -25.42 -18.81
N GLY A 283 6.74 -24.70 -19.90
CA GLY A 283 6.19 -25.28 -21.13
C GLY A 283 4.85 -25.96 -20.91
N ARG A 284 4.06 -25.49 -19.94
CA ARG A 284 2.74 -26.03 -19.59
C ARG A 284 1.71 -24.92 -19.47
N SER A 285 0.51 -25.13 -19.98
CA SER A 285 -0.59 -24.19 -19.75
C SER A 285 -0.90 -24.05 -18.26
N ARG A 286 -1.29 -22.84 -17.82
CA ARG A 286 -1.64 -22.60 -16.41
C ARG A 286 -2.83 -23.49 -16.00
N GLU A 287 -3.77 -23.68 -16.92
CA GLU A 287 -4.97 -24.50 -16.74
C GLU A 287 -4.61 -25.97 -16.47
N SER A 288 -3.50 -26.49 -17.04
CA SER A 288 -3.05 -27.87 -16.78
C SER A 288 -2.34 -28.04 -15.44
N LEU A 289 -1.86 -26.94 -14.85
CA LEU A 289 -1.13 -26.92 -13.57
C LEU A 289 -2.07 -26.74 -12.37
N ILE A 290 -3.09 -25.88 -12.50
CA ILE A 290 -4.00 -25.53 -11.41
C ILE A 290 -4.83 -26.75 -11.00
N GLY A 291 -4.98 -26.96 -9.68
CA GLY A 291 -5.72 -28.06 -9.09
C GLY A 291 -4.93 -29.37 -8.99
N LYS A 292 -3.76 -29.48 -9.62
CA LYS A 292 -2.88 -30.65 -9.47
C LYS A 292 -1.92 -30.50 -8.29
N THR A 293 -1.51 -31.61 -7.73
CA THR A 293 -0.39 -31.68 -6.79
C THR A 293 0.93 -31.74 -7.55
N ARG A 294 2.03 -31.39 -6.88
CA ARG A 294 3.36 -31.53 -7.47
C ARG A 294 3.68 -32.98 -7.85
N GLU A 295 3.20 -33.95 -7.07
CA GLU A 295 3.44 -35.38 -7.33
C GLU A 295 2.83 -35.84 -8.66
N GLU A 296 1.57 -35.45 -8.90
CA GLU A 296 0.86 -35.77 -10.15
C GLU A 296 1.66 -35.27 -11.37
N LEU A 297 2.18 -34.03 -11.30
CA LEU A 297 2.98 -33.45 -12.38
C LEU A 297 4.31 -34.18 -12.63
N VAL A 298 5.01 -34.61 -11.57
CA VAL A 298 6.29 -35.34 -11.73
C VAL A 298 6.04 -36.74 -12.29
N ARG A 299 5.01 -37.44 -11.81
CA ARG A 299 4.68 -38.79 -12.29
C ARG A 299 4.28 -38.80 -13.76
N GLU A 300 3.55 -37.77 -14.22
CA GLU A 300 3.21 -37.59 -15.63
C GLU A 300 4.46 -37.51 -16.52
N GLY A 301 5.55 -36.90 -16.03
CA GLY A 301 6.75 -36.61 -16.83
C GLY A 301 7.87 -37.64 -16.76
N ASN A 302 7.87 -38.54 -15.77
CA ASN A 302 9.00 -39.44 -15.49
C ASN A 302 8.60 -40.92 -15.44
N ALA A 303 7.71 -41.37 -16.34
CA ALA A 303 7.23 -42.75 -16.41
C ALA A 303 6.73 -43.31 -15.05
N GLY A 304 6.18 -42.44 -14.19
CA GLY A 304 5.72 -42.78 -12.84
C GLY A 304 6.80 -42.84 -11.75
N ALA A 305 8.08 -42.70 -12.08
CA ALA A 305 9.18 -42.68 -11.12
C ALA A 305 9.34 -41.30 -10.45
N LEU A 306 9.60 -41.30 -9.14
CA LEU A 306 9.84 -40.09 -8.37
C LEU A 306 11.36 -39.94 -8.10
N PRO A 307 11.87 -38.70 -7.99
CA PRO A 307 13.27 -38.46 -7.61
C PRO A 307 13.63 -39.06 -6.24
N ASP A 308 14.89 -39.45 -6.05
CA ASP A 308 15.39 -40.04 -4.80
C ASP A 308 15.16 -39.16 -3.57
N ASN A 309 15.18 -37.83 -3.76
CA ASN A 309 14.94 -36.84 -2.71
C ASN A 309 13.44 -36.59 -2.42
N TRP A 310 12.52 -37.26 -3.11
CA TRP A 310 11.07 -37.01 -3.00
C TRP A 310 10.50 -37.35 -1.62
N GLN A 311 10.90 -38.48 -1.04
CA GLN A 311 10.45 -38.93 0.28
C GLN A 311 10.76 -37.89 1.36
N ALA A 312 11.97 -37.34 1.36
CA ALA A 312 12.38 -36.30 2.31
C ALA A 312 11.60 -34.99 2.10
N HIS A 313 11.31 -34.63 0.85
CA HIS A 313 10.50 -33.47 0.51
C HIS A 313 9.06 -33.61 1.01
N LEU A 314 8.42 -34.76 0.75
CA LEU A 314 7.05 -35.03 1.19
C LEU A 314 6.93 -35.01 2.73
N ALA A 315 7.90 -35.58 3.45
CA ALA A 315 7.96 -35.51 4.91
C ALA A 315 8.06 -34.05 5.40
N GLY A 316 8.84 -33.22 4.71
CA GLY A 316 8.95 -31.78 5.00
C GLY A 316 7.63 -31.02 4.77
N LEU A 317 6.93 -31.33 3.69
CA LEU A 317 5.61 -30.74 3.38
C LEU A 317 4.57 -31.11 4.43
N THR A 318 4.51 -32.38 4.80
CA THR A 318 3.57 -32.90 5.81
C THR A 318 3.83 -32.30 7.19
N ALA A 319 5.09 -31.97 7.49
CA ALA A 319 5.48 -31.29 8.72
C ALA A 319 5.33 -29.76 8.67
N HIS A 320 4.73 -29.21 7.61
CA HIS A 320 4.57 -27.77 7.36
C HIS A 320 5.89 -26.98 7.43
N ARG A 321 7.02 -27.59 7.02
CA ARG A 321 8.33 -26.95 7.04
C ARG A 321 8.62 -26.22 5.74
N ALA A 322 9.37 -25.13 5.82
CA ALA A 322 9.94 -24.49 4.64
C ALA A 322 11.00 -25.40 4.01
N PHE A 323 11.08 -25.39 2.69
CA PHE A 323 12.07 -26.12 1.91
C PHE A 323 12.74 -25.18 0.90
N ARG A 324 13.97 -25.51 0.51
CA ARG A 324 14.76 -24.71 -0.42
C ARG A 324 15.46 -25.61 -1.43
N ALA A 325 15.59 -25.10 -2.65
CA ALA A 325 16.33 -25.72 -3.74
C ALA A 325 15.96 -27.21 -3.96
N PHE A 326 14.67 -27.52 -3.88
CA PHE A 326 14.17 -28.85 -4.23
C PHE A 326 14.15 -28.97 -5.75
N GLU A 327 14.91 -29.92 -6.29
CA GLU A 327 15.06 -30.13 -7.72
C GLU A 327 14.29 -31.36 -8.16
N TYR A 328 13.55 -31.23 -9.27
CA TYR A 328 12.81 -32.32 -9.87
C TYR A 328 12.64 -32.10 -11.38
N PRO A 329 12.53 -33.18 -12.15
CA PRO A 329 12.22 -33.09 -13.56
C PRO A 329 10.74 -32.82 -13.83
N LEU A 330 10.46 -32.03 -14.86
CA LEU A 330 9.11 -31.78 -15.35
C LEU A 330 9.08 -31.93 -16.88
N LEU A 331 8.08 -32.66 -17.38
CA LEU A 331 7.81 -32.78 -18.80
C LEU A 331 6.83 -31.67 -19.22
N GLY A 332 7.20 -30.84 -20.19
CA GLY A 332 6.31 -29.84 -20.79
C GLY A 332 5.21 -30.47 -21.65
N ASP A 333 4.16 -29.69 -21.95
CA ASP A 333 3.10 -30.07 -22.87
C ASP A 333 3.64 -30.23 -24.32
N ASP A 334 4.76 -29.56 -24.62
CA ASP A 334 5.53 -29.67 -25.87
C ASP A 334 6.42 -30.94 -25.95
N GLY A 335 6.43 -31.77 -24.91
CA GLY A 335 7.25 -32.97 -24.81
C GLY A 335 8.72 -32.69 -24.47
N SER A 336 9.10 -31.43 -24.24
CA SER A 336 10.46 -31.09 -23.81
C SER A 336 10.61 -31.27 -22.30
N PHE A 337 11.81 -31.70 -21.89
CA PHE A 337 12.12 -32.00 -20.51
C PHE A 337 12.83 -30.81 -19.87
N ARG A 338 12.35 -30.39 -18.70
CA ARG A 338 12.91 -29.27 -17.95
C ARG A 338 13.32 -29.70 -16.55
N GLN A 339 14.49 -29.27 -16.10
CA GLN A 339 14.92 -29.43 -14.72
C GLN A 339 14.49 -28.22 -13.91
N ILE A 340 13.66 -28.47 -12.91
CA ILE A 340 12.98 -27.43 -12.15
C ILE A 340 13.53 -27.40 -10.74
N ARG A 341 13.95 -26.21 -10.27
CA ARG A 341 14.34 -25.97 -8.88
C ARG A 341 13.29 -25.10 -8.20
N VAL A 342 12.75 -25.55 -7.08
CA VAL A 342 11.72 -24.80 -6.32
C VAL A 342 12.10 -24.61 -4.85
N SER A 343 11.63 -23.51 -4.29
CA SER A 343 11.70 -23.23 -2.85
C SER A 343 10.33 -22.77 -2.37
N GLY A 344 9.94 -23.15 -1.14
CA GLY A 344 8.61 -22.83 -0.63
C GLY A 344 8.55 -22.68 0.89
N LYS A 345 7.62 -21.86 1.35
CA LYS A 345 7.30 -21.66 2.77
C LYS A 345 5.80 -21.87 3.03
N PRO A 346 5.41 -22.36 4.22
CA PRO A 346 4.01 -22.52 4.58
C PRO A 346 3.32 -21.16 4.70
N ILE A 347 2.07 -21.11 4.28
CA ILE A 347 1.14 -20.00 4.49
C ILE A 347 0.30 -20.37 5.71
N LEU A 348 0.35 -19.53 6.74
CA LEU A 348 -0.43 -19.70 7.96
C LEU A 348 -1.43 -18.55 8.07
N ALA A 349 -2.67 -18.87 8.46
CA ALA A 349 -3.66 -17.88 8.85
C ALA A 349 -3.28 -17.20 10.18
N SER A 350 -3.97 -16.11 10.54
CA SER A 350 -3.76 -15.38 11.79
C SER A 350 -4.00 -16.23 13.06
N ASP A 351 -4.77 -17.30 12.94
CA ASP A 351 -5.07 -18.29 13.99
C ASP A 351 -4.05 -19.46 14.02
N GLY A 352 -3.04 -19.45 13.15
CA GLY A 352 -2.02 -20.49 13.05
C GLY A 352 -2.42 -21.69 12.17
N ARG A 353 -3.62 -21.70 11.57
CA ARG A 353 -4.06 -22.77 10.68
C ARG A 353 -3.27 -22.76 9.37
N PHE A 354 -2.89 -23.95 8.91
CA PHE A 354 -2.19 -24.13 7.62
C PHE A 354 -3.14 -23.88 6.44
N LEU A 355 -2.72 -23.05 5.49
CA LEU A 355 -3.48 -22.70 4.29
C LEU A 355 -2.85 -23.25 3.00
N GLY A 356 -1.65 -23.82 3.06
CA GLY A 356 -0.89 -24.28 1.92
C GLY A 356 0.54 -23.72 1.89
N TYR A 357 1.16 -23.73 0.71
CA TYR A 357 2.51 -23.23 0.48
C TYR A 357 2.55 -22.13 -0.57
N ARG A 358 3.51 -21.21 -0.45
CA ARG A 358 3.94 -20.31 -1.53
C ARG A 358 5.43 -20.36 -1.74
N GLY A 359 5.86 -20.13 -2.97
CA GLY A 359 7.25 -20.25 -3.32
C GLY A 359 7.61 -19.67 -4.68
N THR A 360 8.88 -19.84 -5.02
CA THR A 360 9.42 -19.54 -6.35
C THR A 360 9.91 -20.82 -7.01
N GLY A 361 9.99 -20.80 -8.34
CA GLY A 361 10.61 -21.86 -9.12
C GLY A 361 11.45 -21.27 -10.24
N THR A 362 12.54 -21.96 -10.55
CA THR A 362 13.53 -21.58 -11.56
C THR A 362 13.76 -22.76 -12.50
N ASP A 363 13.89 -22.50 -13.80
CA ASP A 363 14.37 -23.48 -14.76
C ASP A 363 15.90 -23.54 -14.69
N VAL A 364 16.44 -24.71 -14.36
CA VAL A 364 17.89 -24.98 -14.24
C VAL A 364 18.38 -25.97 -15.30
N THR A 365 17.59 -26.20 -16.37
CA THR A 365 17.91 -27.15 -17.44
C THR A 365 19.26 -26.87 -18.07
N ASP A 366 19.49 -25.66 -18.55
CA ASP A 366 20.75 -25.26 -19.20
C ASP A 366 21.95 -25.41 -18.26
N LEU A 367 21.77 -25.08 -16.98
CA LEU A 367 22.82 -25.24 -15.97
C LEU A 367 23.20 -26.71 -15.78
N VAL A 368 22.19 -27.58 -15.64
CA VAL A 368 22.41 -29.03 -15.45
C VAL A 368 23.02 -29.66 -16.70
N LEU A 369 22.58 -29.26 -17.90
CA LEU A 369 23.13 -29.73 -19.17
C LEU A 369 24.58 -29.29 -19.35
N ALA A 370 24.89 -28.01 -19.15
CA ALA A 370 26.26 -27.49 -19.24
C ALA A 370 27.20 -28.16 -18.23
N GLN A 371 26.71 -28.41 -17.01
CA GLN A 371 27.48 -29.15 -16.00
C GLN A 371 27.77 -30.60 -16.45
N LYS A 372 26.79 -31.28 -17.04
CA LYS A 372 26.95 -32.65 -17.56
C LYS A 372 27.92 -32.69 -18.76
N GLU A 373 27.84 -31.71 -19.65
CA GLU A 373 28.77 -31.57 -20.79
C GLU A 373 30.20 -31.31 -20.32
N LEU A 374 30.41 -30.42 -19.35
CA LEU A 374 31.72 -30.17 -18.75
C LEU A 374 32.31 -31.44 -18.13
N LEU A 375 31.51 -32.18 -17.36
CA LEU A 375 31.94 -33.47 -16.79
C LEU A 375 32.29 -34.49 -17.89
N GLY A 376 31.51 -34.53 -18.98
CA GLY A 376 31.79 -35.41 -20.12
C GLY A 376 33.06 -35.04 -20.88
N ALA A 377 33.25 -33.75 -21.18
CA ALA A 377 34.44 -33.23 -21.85
C ALA A 377 35.69 -33.44 -21.00
N GLU A 378 35.57 -33.34 -19.68
CA GLU A 378 36.69 -33.55 -18.77
C GLU A 378 37.04 -35.03 -18.60
N LYS A 379 36.05 -35.95 -18.56
CA LYS A 379 36.29 -37.40 -18.70
C LYS A 379 37.08 -37.71 -19.98
N LEU A 380 36.68 -37.11 -21.11
CA LEU A 380 37.38 -37.28 -22.39
C LEU A 380 38.79 -36.68 -22.37
N ALA A 381 38.99 -35.54 -21.72
CA ALA A 381 40.30 -34.91 -21.58
C ALA A 381 41.25 -35.72 -20.67
N ALA A 382 40.74 -36.28 -19.56
CA ALA A 382 41.48 -37.19 -18.69
C ALA A 382 41.93 -38.45 -19.45
N LEU A 383 41.05 -38.99 -20.32
CA LEU A 383 41.38 -40.08 -21.23
C LEU A 383 42.47 -39.69 -22.23
N GLY A 384 42.42 -38.46 -22.78
CA GLY A 384 43.31 -37.98 -23.83
C GLY A 384 44.81 -38.06 -23.47
N GLY A 385 45.17 -37.75 -22.21
CA GLY A 385 46.53 -37.90 -21.72
C GLY A 385 46.98 -39.36 -21.55
N MET A 386 46.04 -40.28 -21.38
CA MET A 386 46.29 -41.73 -21.27
C MET A 386 46.44 -42.37 -22.66
N VAL A 387 45.60 -42.00 -23.62
CA VAL A 387 45.66 -42.51 -25.01
C VAL A 387 47.01 -42.20 -25.67
N ALA A 388 47.53 -40.97 -25.50
CA ALA A 388 48.82 -40.60 -26.08
C ALA A 388 50.00 -41.39 -25.47
N GLY A 389 49.97 -41.64 -24.16
CA GLY A 389 50.99 -42.45 -23.48
C GLY A 389 50.94 -43.92 -23.88
N ILE A 390 49.74 -44.50 -23.91
CA ILE A 390 49.52 -45.90 -24.32
C ILE A 390 49.88 -46.11 -25.79
N ALA A 391 49.55 -45.18 -26.68
CA ALA A 391 49.95 -45.26 -28.09
C ALA A 391 51.48 -45.32 -28.24
N HIS A 392 52.23 -44.49 -27.51
CA HIS A 392 53.69 -44.51 -27.55
C HIS A 392 54.27 -45.83 -27.02
N GLU A 393 53.67 -46.39 -25.97
CA GLU A 393 54.11 -47.63 -25.35
C GLU A 393 53.67 -48.89 -26.07
N ILE A 394 52.59 -48.84 -26.86
CA ILE A 394 52.21 -49.90 -27.82
C ILE A 394 53.15 -49.86 -29.03
N ASN A 395 53.45 -48.66 -29.54
CA ASN A 395 54.30 -48.49 -30.72
C ASN A 395 55.73 -48.96 -30.50
N THR A 396 56.26 -48.87 -29.28
CA THR A 396 57.64 -49.29 -28.98
C THR A 396 57.88 -50.80 -29.16
N PRO A 397 57.15 -51.73 -28.49
CA PRO A 397 57.29 -53.16 -28.70
C PRO A 397 56.87 -53.60 -30.11
N ILE A 398 55.87 -52.96 -30.71
CA ILE A 398 55.49 -53.23 -32.10
C ILE A 398 56.64 -52.85 -33.04
N GLY A 399 57.27 -51.70 -32.84
CA GLY A 399 58.43 -51.26 -33.63
C GLY A 399 59.58 -52.25 -33.54
N ILE A 400 59.94 -52.69 -32.33
CA ILE A 400 60.97 -53.73 -32.11
C ILE A 400 60.57 -55.04 -32.80
N GLY A 401 59.30 -55.43 -32.72
CA GLY A 401 58.78 -56.62 -33.39
C GLY A 401 58.88 -56.52 -34.93
N VAL A 402 58.51 -55.38 -35.51
CA VAL A 402 58.63 -55.14 -36.95
C VAL A 402 60.10 -55.21 -37.37
N THR A 403 61.02 -54.58 -36.64
CA THR A 403 62.46 -54.65 -36.92
C THR A 403 63.00 -56.08 -36.82
N ALA A 404 62.64 -56.82 -35.78
CA ALA A 404 63.02 -58.23 -35.59
C ALA A 404 62.50 -59.11 -36.73
N ALA A 405 61.24 -58.91 -37.15
CA ALA A 405 60.65 -59.64 -38.26
C ALA A 405 61.32 -59.30 -39.61
N SER A 406 61.61 -58.02 -39.87
CA SER A 406 62.35 -57.59 -41.07
C SER A 406 63.77 -58.17 -41.12
N TYR A 407 64.48 -58.18 -39.99
CA TYR A 407 65.81 -58.78 -39.88
C TYR A 407 65.79 -60.29 -40.13
N LEU A 408 64.83 -61.02 -39.54
CA LEU A 408 64.63 -62.45 -39.83
C LEU A 408 64.36 -62.72 -41.31
N GLN A 409 63.55 -61.87 -41.96
CA GLN A 409 63.24 -62.00 -43.38
C GLN A 409 64.48 -61.78 -44.26
N GLU A 410 65.33 -60.82 -43.92
CA GLU A 410 66.60 -60.57 -44.61
C GLU A 410 67.60 -61.71 -44.40
N GLN A 411 67.80 -62.16 -43.17
CA GLN A 411 68.64 -63.30 -42.85
C GLN A 411 68.20 -64.57 -43.59
N ALA A 412 66.89 -64.85 -43.67
CA ALA A 412 66.37 -65.99 -44.42
C ALA A 412 66.66 -65.88 -45.93
N ARG A 413 66.57 -64.67 -46.51
CA ARG A 413 66.92 -64.43 -47.92
C ARG A 413 68.40 -64.61 -48.18
N GLU A 414 69.27 -64.08 -47.32
CA GLU A 414 70.73 -64.22 -47.45
C GLU A 414 71.15 -65.68 -47.32
N PHE A 415 70.64 -66.39 -46.32
CA PHE A 415 70.88 -67.82 -46.16
C PHE A 415 70.39 -68.63 -47.36
N GLY A 416 69.20 -68.31 -47.90
CA GLY A 416 68.67 -68.92 -49.11
C GLY A 416 69.57 -68.73 -50.34
N LYS A 417 70.21 -67.56 -50.50
CA LYS A 417 71.20 -67.32 -51.56
C LYS A 417 72.45 -68.19 -51.38
N LEU A 418 72.99 -68.25 -50.16
CA LEU A 418 74.16 -69.10 -49.84
C LEU A 418 73.86 -70.59 -50.08
N TYR A 419 72.67 -71.03 -49.72
CA TYR A 419 72.18 -72.39 -49.94
C TYR A 419 72.04 -72.70 -51.43
N ALA A 420 71.40 -71.82 -52.21
CA ALA A 420 71.26 -71.99 -53.66
C ALA A 420 72.62 -71.99 -54.40
N ALA A 421 73.61 -71.25 -53.90
CA ALA A 421 74.96 -71.25 -54.43
C ALA A 421 75.80 -72.48 -54.04
N GLY A 422 75.29 -73.36 -53.16
CA GLY A 422 76.02 -74.53 -52.65
C GLY A 422 77.19 -74.17 -51.72
N GLN A 423 77.19 -72.98 -51.12
CA GLN A 423 78.32 -72.41 -50.38
C GLN A 423 78.12 -72.40 -48.84
N VAL A 424 77.09 -73.07 -48.33
CA VAL A 424 76.77 -73.09 -46.89
C VAL A 424 77.82 -73.89 -46.12
N LYS A 425 78.49 -73.24 -45.17
CA LYS A 425 79.37 -73.92 -44.20
C LYS A 425 78.60 -74.20 -42.91
N ARG A 426 79.14 -75.12 -42.10
CA ARG A 426 78.61 -75.43 -40.78
C ARG A 426 78.50 -74.18 -39.88
N ALA A 427 79.49 -73.28 -39.94
CA ALA A 427 79.48 -72.03 -39.18
C ALA A 427 78.33 -71.10 -39.62
N ASP A 428 78.03 -71.02 -40.92
CA ASP A 428 76.93 -70.21 -41.44
C ASP A 428 75.56 -70.76 -41.00
N MET A 429 75.42 -72.10 -40.99
CA MET A 429 74.23 -72.77 -40.46
C MET A 429 74.06 -72.51 -38.95
N GLU A 430 75.11 -72.67 -38.16
CA GLU A 430 75.07 -72.42 -36.71
C GLU A 430 74.78 -70.96 -36.37
N ALA A 431 75.33 -70.00 -37.13
CA ALA A 431 75.06 -68.58 -36.97
C ALA A 431 73.61 -68.23 -37.36
N HIS A 432 73.10 -68.79 -38.46
CA HIS A 432 71.72 -68.56 -38.90
C HIS A 432 70.70 -69.13 -37.91
N LEU A 433 70.93 -70.34 -37.39
CA LEU A 433 70.07 -70.94 -36.36
C LEU A 433 70.04 -70.11 -35.06
N ARG A 434 71.18 -69.59 -34.60
CA ARG A 434 71.23 -68.69 -33.43
C ARG A 434 70.51 -67.38 -33.69
N ALA A 435 70.74 -66.75 -34.85
CA ALA A 435 70.07 -65.51 -35.22
C ALA A 435 68.54 -65.68 -35.29
N ILE A 436 68.06 -66.83 -35.80
CA ILE A 436 66.64 -67.16 -35.80
C ILE A 436 66.11 -67.28 -34.36
N ASP A 437 66.78 -68.06 -33.51
CA ASP A 437 66.32 -68.33 -32.14
C ASP A 437 66.26 -67.03 -31.32
N GLU A 438 67.35 -66.26 -31.30
CA GLU A 438 67.44 -65.00 -30.53
C GLU A 438 66.45 -63.94 -31.03
N THR A 439 66.34 -63.77 -32.35
CA THR A 439 65.46 -62.74 -32.91
C THR A 439 63.98 -63.14 -32.81
N SER A 440 63.65 -64.42 -32.97
CA SER A 440 62.27 -64.91 -32.82
C SER A 440 61.81 -64.86 -31.36
N ALA A 441 62.69 -65.17 -30.40
CA ALA A 441 62.41 -64.99 -28.97
C ALA A 441 62.12 -63.52 -28.62
N SER A 442 62.94 -62.59 -29.13
CA SER A 442 62.73 -61.15 -28.97
C SER A 442 61.40 -60.67 -29.59
N LEU A 443 61.06 -61.19 -30.78
CA LEU A 443 59.81 -60.88 -31.47
C LEU A 443 58.58 -61.32 -30.65
N VAL A 444 58.55 -62.59 -30.22
CA VAL A 444 57.44 -63.16 -29.44
C VAL A 444 57.24 -62.39 -28.15
N LEU A 445 58.33 -62.11 -27.43
CA LEU A 445 58.28 -61.39 -26.15
C LEU A 445 57.75 -59.96 -26.32
N ASN A 446 58.13 -59.23 -27.37
CA ASN A 446 57.61 -57.88 -27.60
C ASN A 446 56.15 -57.88 -28.09
N LEU A 447 55.75 -58.85 -28.92
CA LEU A 447 54.34 -59.00 -29.31
C LEU A 447 53.45 -59.35 -28.11
N GLN A 448 53.90 -60.22 -27.22
CA GLN A 448 53.19 -60.54 -25.98
C GLN A 448 53.02 -59.32 -25.08
N ARG A 449 54.04 -58.46 -24.96
CA ARG A 449 53.92 -57.17 -24.26
C ARG A 449 52.87 -56.26 -24.90
N ALA A 450 52.87 -56.14 -26.23
CA ALA A 450 51.88 -55.33 -26.94
C ALA A 450 50.45 -55.84 -26.71
N VAL A 451 50.24 -57.16 -26.77
CA VAL A 451 48.95 -57.79 -26.46
C VAL A 451 48.52 -57.52 -25.02
N GLY A 452 49.44 -57.62 -24.06
CA GLY A 452 49.18 -57.28 -22.66
C GLY A 452 48.70 -55.83 -22.49
N LEU A 453 49.39 -54.87 -23.10
CA LEU A 453 49.03 -53.45 -23.06
C LEU A 453 47.65 -53.18 -23.68
N VAL A 454 47.32 -53.81 -24.81
CA VAL A 454 46.01 -53.70 -25.45
C VAL A 454 44.91 -54.30 -24.58
N LYS A 455 45.16 -55.44 -23.92
CA LYS A 455 44.21 -56.08 -23.01
C LYS A 455 43.93 -55.19 -21.80
N SER A 456 44.96 -54.65 -21.16
CA SER A 456 44.82 -53.72 -20.03
C SER A 456 44.10 -52.44 -20.44
N PHE A 457 44.42 -51.86 -21.60
CA PHE A 457 43.71 -50.68 -22.11
C PHE A 457 42.24 -50.95 -22.40
N LYS A 458 41.94 -52.09 -23.05
CA LYS A 458 40.55 -52.49 -23.31
C LYS A 458 39.78 -52.67 -22.01
N GLN A 459 40.37 -53.29 -20.99
CA GLN A 459 39.71 -53.50 -19.70
C GLN A 459 39.40 -52.17 -19.01
N ILE A 460 40.31 -51.18 -19.04
CA ILE A 460 40.07 -49.85 -18.45
C ILE A 460 39.01 -49.07 -19.22
N ALA A 461 39.10 -49.05 -20.56
CA ALA A 461 38.13 -48.35 -21.39
C ALA A 461 36.72 -48.97 -21.32
N VAL A 462 36.63 -50.30 -21.18
CA VAL A 462 35.37 -51.03 -21.00
C VAL A 462 34.85 -50.88 -19.57
N ASP A 463 35.69 -50.97 -18.54
CA ASP A 463 35.24 -50.85 -17.14
C ASP A 463 34.88 -49.39 -16.76
N GLU A 464 35.51 -48.36 -17.33
CA GLU A 464 35.10 -46.95 -17.13
C GLU A 464 33.79 -46.60 -17.86
N SER A 465 33.41 -47.38 -18.90
CA SER A 465 32.18 -47.18 -19.68
C SER A 465 31.06 -48.18 -19.35
N SER A 466 31.39 -49.30 -18.71
CA SER A 466 30.47 -50.35 -18.29
C SER A 466 30.01 -50.12 -16.85
N ASP A 467 28.69 -49.95 -16.68
CA ASP A 467 28.02 -49.85 -15.39
C ASP A 467 27.70 -51.24 -14.80
N GLU A 468 28.38 -52.30 -15.26
CA GLU A 468 28.01 -53.68 -14.96
C GLU A 468 28.53 -54.12 -13.58
N ARG A 469 27.60 -54.59 -12.76
CA ARG A 469 27.87 -55.19 -11.44
C ARG A 469 28.31 -56.64 -11.61
N ARG A 470 29.38 -57.05 -10.94
CA ARG A 470 29.85 -58.44 -10.92
C ARG A 470 30.57 -58.79 -9.62
N CYS A 471 30.66 -60.09 -9.34
CA CYS A 471 31.63 -60.60 -8.37
C CYS A 471 33.05 -60.52 -8.93
N PHE A 472 33.99 -60.02 -8.13
CA PHE A 472 35.41 -59.99 -8.46
C PHE A 472 36.29 -60.04 -7.20
N ASN A 473 37.52 -60.54 -7.36
CA ASN A 473 38.54 -60.51 -6.33
C ASN A 473 39.21 -59.12 -6.27
N LEU A 474 39.17 -58.47 -5.11
CA LEU A 474 39.70 -57.11 -4.97
C LEU A 474 41.23 -57.07 -5.09
N LYS A 475 41.95 -58.05 -4.55
CA LYS A 475 43.41 -58.08 -4.56
C LYS A 475 43.93 -58.20 -5.99
N GLU A 476 43.41 -59.16 -6.75
CA GLU A 476 43.74 -59.35 -8.17
C GLU A 476 43.44 -58.08 -8.98
N TYR A 477 42.29 -57.45 -8.72
CA TYR A 477 41.89 -56.24 -9.45
C TYR A 477 42.75 -55.02 -9.11
N ILE A 478 43.16 -54.84 -7.85
CA ILE A 478 44.13 -53.81 -7.46
C ILE A 478 45.45 -54.03 -8.20
N ASP A 479 45.92 -55.27 -8.28
CA ASP A 479 47.17 -55.61 -8.96
C ASP A 479 47.06 -55.34 -10.48
N GLU A 480 45.92 -55.62 -11.12
CA GLU A 480 45.65 -55.25 -12.52
C GLU A 480 45.69 -53.72 -12.75
N ILE A 481 45.09 -52.94 -11.85
CA ILE A 481 45.13 -51.47 -11.90
C ILE A 481 46.58 -50.98 -11.77
N LEU A 482 47.34 -51.52 -10.82
CA LEU A 482 48.75 -51.15 -10.62
C LEU A 482 49.60 -51.53 -11.83
N ASP A 483 49.36 -52.70 -12.43
CA ASP A 483 50.03 -53.14 -13.66
C ASP A 483 49.78 -52.18 -14.82
N SER A 484 48.57 -51.62 -14.93
CA SER A 484 48.25 -50.59 -15.93
C SER A 484 48.96 -49.25 -15.67
N LEU A 485 49.22 -48.90 -14.41
CA LEU A 485 49.91 -47.67 -14.00
C LEU A 485 51.43 -47.83 -13.93
N ARG A 486 51.95 -49.07 -14.01
CA ARG A 486 53.40 -49.37 -14.02
C ARG A 486 54.22 -48.48 -14.95
N PRO A 487 53.79 -48.12 -16.16
CA PRO A 487 54.65 -47.34 -17.05
C PRO A 487 54.93 -45.92 -16.53
N ARG A 488 53.98 -45.33 -15.81
CA ARG A 488 54.19 -44.05 -15.11
C ARG A 488 55.04 -44.23 -13.85
N LEU A 489 54.85 -45.34 -13.13
CA LEU A 489 55.58 -45.64 -11.89
C LEU A 489 57.04 -46.04 -12.13
N LYS A 490 57.36 -46.77 -13.21
CA LYS A 490 58.72 -47.21 -13.57
C LYS A 490 59.71 -46.07 -13.82
N ARG A 491 59.22 -44.86 -14.09
CA ARG A 491 60.04 -43.66 -14.29
C ARG A 491 60.38 -42.93 -12.97
N THR A 492 59.98 -43.50 -11.84
CA THR A 492 60.10 -42.90 -10.50
C THR A 492 60.67 -43.92 -9.51
N GLU A 493 61.22 -43.45 -8.39
CA GLU A 493 61.64 -44.30 -7.27
C GLU A 493 60.52 -44.52 -6.25
N HIS A 494 59.26 -44.32 -6.65
CA HIS A 494 58.12 -44.40 -5.76
C HIS A 494 57.71 -45.86 -5.49
N LEU A 495 57.37 -46.15 -4.23
CA LEU A 495 56.97 -47.48 -3.78
C LEU A 495 55.46 -47.52 -3.51
N ILE A 496 54.78 -48.55 -4.01
CA ILE A 496 53.38 -48.82 -3.68
C ILE A 496 53.31 -50.15 -2.93
N GLU A 497 52.83 -50.13 -1.70
CA GLU A 497 52.62 -51.31 -0.86
C GLU A 497 51.12 -51.62 -0.77
N VAL A 498 50.72 -52.83 -1.15
CA VAL A 498 49.32 -53.29 -1.07
C VAL A 498 49.20 -54.34 0.02
N ARG A 499 48.30 -54.13 0.98
CA ARG A 499 47.90 -55.08 2.01
C ARG A 499 46.42 -55.36 1.88
N CYS A 500 46.07 -56.43 1.17
CA CYS A 500 44.70 -56.87 0.94
C CYS A 500 44.67 -58.40 1.05
N PRO A 501 43.70 -58.99 1.78
CA PRO A 501 43.54 -60.45 1.83
C PRO A 501 43.29 -61.04 0.43
N ASP A 502 43.90 -62.19 0.15
CA ASP A 502 43.81 -62.86 -1.16
C ASP A 502 42.40 -63.39 -1.46
N GLU A 503 41.58 -63.66 -0.43
CA GLU A 503 40.23 -64.22 -0.56
C GLU A 503 39.11 -63.15 -0.55
N LEU A 504 39.46 -61.86 -0.66
CA LEU A 504 38.48 -60.77 -0.55
C LEU A 504 37.70 -60.57 -1.86
N GLU A 505 36.52 -61.18 -1.93
CA GLU A 505 35.57 -61.00 -3.03
C GLU A 505 34.55 -59.87 -2.73
N LEU A 506 34.20 -59.13 -3.79
CA LEU A 506 33.18 -58.08 -3.76
C LEU A 506 32.16 -58.32 -4.87
N ASP A 507 30.88 -58.12 -4.57
CA ASP A 507 29.82 -58.02 -5.57
C ASP A 507 29.44 -56.56 -5.76
N SER A 508 30.08 -55.91 -6.73
CA SER A 508 30.02 -54.47 -6.91
C SER A 508 30.39 -54.05 -8.34
N TYR A 509 30.77 -52.79 -8.53
CA TYR A 509 31.13 -52.20 -9.83
C TYR A 509 32.66 -52.04 -9.95
N PRO A 510 33.38 -52.98 -10.59
CA PRO A 510 34.85 -52.92 -10.71
C PRO A 510 35.35 -51.57 -11.25
N GLY A 511 34.71 -51.04 -12.30
CA GLY A 511 35.08 -49.75 -12.89
C GLY A 511 35.09 -48.58 -11.91
N ALA A 512 34.21 -48.60 -10.89
CA ALA A 512 34.23 -47.58 -9.85
C ALA A 512 35.51 -47.66 -9.00
N PHE A 513 35.95 -48.87 -8.62
CA PHE A 513 37.19 -49.07 -7.88
C PHE A 513 38.43 -48.71 -8.69
N SER A 514 38.44 -49.06 -9.98
CA SER A 514 39.52 -48.68 -10.91
C SER A 514 39.66 -47.16 -10.99
N GLN A 515 38.56 -46.44 -11.18
CA GLN A 515 38.56 -44.99 -11.24
C GLN A 515 38.98 -44.35 -9.91
N ILE A 516 38.52 -44.90 -8.78
CA ILE A 516 38.87 -44.42 -7.43
C ILE A 516 40.38 -44.53 -7.22
N LEU A 517 40.94 -45.73 -7.38
CA LEU A 517 42.35 -45.99 -7.13
C LEU A 517 43.24 -45.23 -8.11
N THR A 518 42.86 -45.18 -9.39
CA THR A 518 43.59 -44.42 -10.41
C THR A 518 43.65 -42.94 -10.05
N ASN A 519 42.53 -42.32 -9.67
CA ASN A 519 42.52 -40.91 -9.28
C ASN A 519 43.37 -40.64 -8.04
N LEU A 520 43.30 -41.50 -7.03
CA LEU A 520 44.11 -41.36 -5.80
C LEU A 520 45.62 -41.47 -6.11
N ILE A 521 46.03 -42.50 -6.85
CA ILE A 521 47.43 -42.73 -7.23
C ILE A 521 47.96 -41.58 -8.08
N ILE A 522 47.21 -41.17 -9.11
CA ILE A 522 47.60 -40.05 -9.97
C ILE A 522 47.68 -38.74 -9.18
N ASN A 523 46.77 -38.50 -8.24
CA ASN A 523 46.84 -37.33 -7.38
C ASN A 523 48.07 -37.34 -6.47
N SER A 524 48.47 -38.48 -5.92
CA SER A 524 49.71 -38.60 -5.16
C SER A 524 50.95 -38.33 -6.04
N LEU A 525 51.01 -38.91 -7.25
CA LEU A 525 52.12 -38.67 -8.18
C LEU A 525 52.23 -37.22 -8.61
N ILE A 526 51.10 -36.61 -8.95
CA ILE A 526 51.04 -35.25 -9.45
C ILE A 526 51.25 -34.29 -8.28
N HIS A 527 50.35 -34.28 -7.30
CA HIS A 527 50.32 -33.27 -6.23
C HIS A 527 51.17 -33.64 -5.02
N GLY A 528 51.09 -34.89 -4.56
CA GLY A 528 51.76 -35.35 -3.35
C GLY A 528 53.29 -35.39 -3.46
N PHE A 529 53.82 -35.86 -4.60
CA PHE A 529 55.24 -36.16 -4.77
C PHE A 529 56.01 -35.14 -5.63
N GLU A 530 55.45 -33.96 -5.91
CA GLU A 530 56.07 -32.92 -6.75
C GLU A 530 57.54 -32.60 -6.42
N HIS A 531 57.93 -32.74 -5.14
CA HIS A 531 59.28 -32.45 -4.63
C HIS A 531 59.93 -33.64 -3.91
N LEU A 532 59.41 -34.85 -4.11
CA LEU A 532 59.92 -36.08 -3.48
C LEU A 532 60.50 -37.00 -4.55
N ALA A 533 61.77 -37.38 -4.43
CA ALA A 533 62.37 -38.37 -5.32
C ALA A 533 61.78 -39.77 -5.10
N ALA A 534 61.51 -40.12 -3.83
CA ALA A 534 60.99 -41.42 -3.41
C ALA A 534 59.80 -41.26 -2.44
N GLY A 535 58.60 -41.10 -2.99
CA GLY A 535 57.32 -41.22 -2.27
C GLY A 535 56.90 -42.67 -2.02
N ARG A 536 56.01 -42.86 -1.05
CA ARG A 536 55.43 -44.14 -0.67
C ARG A 536 53.91 -44.01 -0.64
N ILE A 537 53.23 -44.96 -1.27
CA ILE A 537 51.78 -45.15 -1.21
C ILE A 537 51.51 -46.47 -0.50
N GLU A 538 50.58 -46.48 0.44
CA GLU A 538 50.10 -47.67 1.16
C GLU A 538 48.59 -47.83 0.89
N ILE A 539 48.21 -49.00 0.38
CA ILE A 539 46.82 -49.36 0.11
C ILE A 539 46.47 -50.54 1.00
N VAL A 540 45.63 -50.31 2.01
CA VAL A 540 45.19 -51.33 2.98
C VAL A 540 43.71 -51.58 2.78
N ALA A 541 43.36 -52.80 2.38
CA ALA A 541 41.98 -53.22 2.20
C ALA A 541 41.66 -54.40 3.12
N GLY A 542 40.43 -54.44 3.65
CA GLY A 542 39.99 -55.53 4.50
C GLY A 542 38.49 -55.51 4.74
N ARG A 543 37.98 -56.61 5.28
CA ARG A 543 36.55 -56.75 5.63
C ARG A 543 36.32 -56.28 7.06
N ALA A 544 35.37 -55.36 7.24
CA ALA A 544 34.88 -54.89 8.53
C ALA A 544 33.37 -55.16 8.61
N GLY A 545 32.99 -56.36 9.07
CA GLY A 545 31.58 -56.80 9.07
C GLY A 545 31.05 -57.02 7.66
N ASN A 546 30.01 -56.27 7.27
CA ASN A 546 29.43 -56.30 5.92
C ASN A 546 29.96 -55.20 4.99
N GLU A 547 31.00 -54.48 5.42
CA GLU A 547 31.62 -53.41 4.65
C GLU A 547 33.08 -53.75 4.32
N LEU A 548 33.50 -53.31 3.15
CA LEU A 548 34.90 -53.18 2.76
C LEU A 548 35.44 -51.92 3.41
N SER A 549 36.54 -52.04 4.13
CA SER A 549 37.39 -50.93 4.56
C SER A 549 38.58 -50.83 3.61
N LEU A 550 38.70 -49.72 2.89
CA LEU A 550 39.82 -49.41 1.99
C LEU A 550 40.47 -48.10 2.46
N ASN A 551 41.66 -48.21 3.03
CA ASN A 551 42.49 -47.08 3.44
C ASN A 551 43.61 -46.86 2.44
N TYR A 552 43.66 -45.67 1.86
CA TYR A 552 44.72 -45.22 0.97
C TYR A 552 45.55 -44.15 1.69
N ARG A 553 46.87 -44.30 1.72
CA ARG A 553 47.76 -43.33 2.34
C ARG A 553 48.96 -43.03 1.45
N ASP A 554 49.38 -41.77 1.41
CA ASP A 554 50.70 -41.39 0.89
C ASP A 554 51.52 -40.61 1.93
N ASN A 555 52.81 -40.39 1.62
CA ASN A 555 53.73 -39.56 2.41
C ASN A 555 54.11 -38.26 1.69
N GLY A 556 53.21 -37.72 0.87
CA GLY A 556 53.44 -36.52 0.07
C GLY A 556 53.45 -35.22 0.89
N CYS A 557 53.37 -34.09 0.18
CA CYS A 557 53.35 -32.75 0.76
C CYS A 557 52.14 -32.46 1.68
N GLY A 558 51.09 -33.29 1.63
CA GLY A 558 49.89 -33.14 2.44
C GLY A 558 49.04 -31.92 2.08
N MET A 559 47.99 -31.68 2.87
CA MET A 559 47.01 -30.61 2.67
C MET A 559 46.77 -29.86 3.99
N ASP A 560 46.54 -28.55 3.89
CA ASP A 560 46.09 -27.74 5.02
C ASP A 560 44.59 -27.96 5.33
N ALA A 561 44.13 -27.40 6.46
CA ALA A 561 42.75 -27.61 6.93
C ALA A 561 41.68 -26.98 6.03
N GLU A 562 42.01 -25.96 5.23
CA GLU A 562 41.08 -25.40 4.25
C GLU A 562 40.99 -26.31 3.03
N GLN A 563 42.14 -26.81 2.56
CA GLN A 563 42.23 -27.74 1.44
C GLN A 563 41.51 -29.06 1.73
N VAL A 564 41.65 -29.63 2.93
CA VAL A 564 40.95 -30.87 3.33
C VAL A 564 39.42 -30.70 3.28
N LYS A 565 38.90 -29.55 3.71
CA LYS A 565 37.45 -29.27 3.67
C LYS A 565 36.91 -29.17 2.24
N ARG A 566 37.76 -28.74 1.32
CA ARG A 566 37.38 -28.44 -0.07
C ARG A 566 37.80 -29.52 -1.07
N VAL A 567 38.52 -30.55 -0.62
CA VAL A 567 39.11 -31.58 -1.48
C VAL A 567 38.08 -32.30 -2.36
N PHE A 568 36.84 -32.45 -1.89
CA PHE A 568 35.75 -33.10 -2.63
C PHE A 568 34.86 -32.10 -3.40
N GLU A 569 35.13 -30.79 -3.29
CA GLU A 569 34.43 -29.78 -4.08
C GLU A 569 34.78 -29.91 -5.57
N PRO A 570 33.80 -29.76 -6.49
CA PRO A 570 34.08 -29.71 -7.92
C PRO A 570 35.09 -28.61 -8.26
N PHE A 571 36.01 -28.89 -9.18
CA PHE A 571 37.04 -27.96 -9.71
C PHE A 571 38.09 -27.48 -8.70
N PHE A 572 38.13 -28.07 -7.50
CA PHE A 572 39.16 -27.74 -6.51
C PHE A 572 40.49 -28.41 -6.85
N THR A 573 41.55 -27.63 -7.04
CA THR A 573 42.90 -28.15 -7.30
C THR A 573 43.99 -27.18 -6.84
N THR A 574 45.12 -27.72 -6.39
CA THR A 574 46.32 -26.95 -6.06
C THR A 574 47.17 -26.59 -7.29
N ARG A 575 46.84 -27.11 -8.48
CA ARG A 575 47.57 -26.85 -9.75
C ARG A 575 46.68 -26.30 -10.88
N ARG A 576 45.80 -25.35 -10.56
CA ARG A 576 44.88 -24.74 -11.54
C ARG A 576 45.67 -24.08 -12.68
N GLY A 577 45.35 -24.43 -13.92
CA GLY A 577 46.04 -23.91 -15.12
C GLY A 577 47.40 -24.55 -15.44
N ARG A 578 47.87 -25.53 -14.64
CA ARG A 578 49.09 -26.33 -14.90
C ARG A 578 48.77 -27.83 -15.06
N GLY A 579 47.58 -28.14 -15.59
CA GLY A 579 47.14 -29.51 -15.86
C GLY A 579 46.31 -30.18 -14.75
N GLY A 580 46.06 -29.52 -13.62
CA GLY A 580 45.10 -30.01 -12.63
C GLY A 580 43.67 -29.58 -12.98
N SER A 581 42.77 -30.54 -13.21
CA SER A 581 41.36 -30.27 -13.54
C SER A 581 40.50 -29.98 -12.31
N GLY A 582 40.87 -30.56 -11.16
CA GLY A 582 40.17 -30.39 -9.89
C GLY A 582 38.85 -31.13 -9.75
N LEU A 583 38.52 -32.03 -10.68
CA LEU A 583 37.30 -32.84 -10.61
C LEU A 583 37.55 -34.29 -10.18
N GLY A 584 38.80 -34.77 -10.24
CA GLY A 584 39.14 -36.17 -9.88
C GLY A 584 38.64 -36.58 -8.49
N MET A 585 38.87 -35.76 -7.47
CA MET A 585 38.39 -36.06 -6.10
C MET A 585 36.88 -35.92 -5.95
N HIS A 586 36.24 -35.03 -6.71
CA HIS A 586 34.78 -34.94 -6.75
C HIS A 586 34.16 -36.20 -7.38
N ILE A 587 34.79 -36.76 -8.41
CA ILE A 587 34.42 -38.03 -9.03
C ILE A 587 34.56 -39.17 -8.01
N VAL A 588 35.69 -39.25 -7.30
CA VAL A 588 35.90 -40.24 -6.22
C VAL A 588 34.79 -40.18 -5.19
N HIS A 589 34.46 -38.98 -4.70
CA HIS A 589 33.39 -38.80 -3.72
C HIS A 589 32.04 -39.28 -4.26
N ASN A 590 31.67 -38.90 -5.49
CA ASN A 590 30.40 -39.34 -6.08
C ASN A 590 30.35 -40.86 -6.31
N LEU A 591 31.46 -41.49 -6.73
CA LEU A 591 31.52 -42.93 -6.90
C LEU A 591 31.32 -43.65 -5.56
N VAL A 592 32.01 -43.21 -4.51
CA VAL A 592 31.86 -43.83 -3.18
C VAL A 592 30.46 -43.60 -2.61
N VAL A 593 29.98 -42.35 -2.59
CA VAL A 593 28.75 -41.99 -1.85
C VAL A 593 27.49 -42.30 -2.66
N LYS A 594 27.46 -41.98 -3.95
CA LYS A 594 26.24 -42.12 -4.78
C LYS A 594 26.13 -43.50 -5.43
N LYS A 595 27.23 -44.04 -5.94
CA LYS A 595 27.21 -45.31 -6.71
C LYS A 595 27.47 -46.54 -5.85
N LEU A 596 28.43 -46.45 -4.92
CA LEU A 596 28.78 -47.56 -4.02
C LEU A 596 28.05 -47.49 -2.68
N HIS A 597 27.22 -46.46 -2.45
CA HIS A 597 26.47 -46.25 -1.20
C HIS A 597 27.35 -46.33 0.07
N GLY A 598 28.59 -45.85 -0.03
CA GLY A 598 29.56 -45.84 1.05
C GLY A 598 29.88 -44.46 1.59
N ARG A 599 30.99 -44.38 2.34
CA ARG A 599 31.52 -43.15 2.94
C ARG A 599 33.00 -43.02 2.64
N ILE A 600 33.46 -41.78 2.46
CA ILE A 600 34.86 -41.43 2.29
C ILE A 600 35.22 -40.27 3.23
N GLU A 601 36.33 -40.42 3.96
CA GLU A 601 36.92 -39.37 4.78
C GLU A 601 38.33 -39.05 4.31
N CYS A 602 38.74 -37.78 4.40
CA CYS A 602 40.09 -37.34 4.13
C CYS A 602 40.73 -36.80 5.40
N ARG A 603 41.95 -37.27 5.70
CA ARG A 603 42.80 -36.76 6.78
C ARG A 603 44.15 -36.38 6.20
N SER A 604 44.60 -35.16 6.46
CA SER A 604 45.90 -34.70 6.01
C SER A 604 46.36 -33.50 6.84
N ALA A 605 47.68 -33.33 6.91
CA ALA A 605 48.33 -32.14 7.43
C ALA A 605 49.56 -31.83 6.55
N PRO A 606 50.01 -30.56 6.47
CA PRO A 606 51.19 -30.20 5.70
C PRO A 606 52.42 -31.03 6.11
N GLY A 607 53.07 -31.68 5.13
CA GLY A 607 54.23 -32.55 5.31
C GLY A 607 53.95 -33.95 5.86
N ALA A 608 52.69 -34.29 6.17
CA ALA A 608 52.30 -35.59 6.73
C ALA A 608 51.70 -36.56 5.69
N GLY A 609 51.62 -36.15 4.42
CA GLY A 609 50.91 -36.87 3.36
C GLY A 609 49.39 -36.81 3.51
N VAL A 610 48.68 -37.62 2.73
CA VAL A 610 47.21 -37.72 2.78
C VAL A 610 46.78 -39.13 3.14
N GLU A 611 45.65 -39.25 3.83
CA GLU A 611 44.96 -40.49 4.14
C GLU A 611 43.50 -40.36 3.71
N PHE A 612 43.04 -41.30 2.88
CA PHE A 612 41.65 -41.45 2.49
C PHE A 612 41.12 -42.77 3.04
N SER A 613 40.09 -42.68 3.89
CA SER A 613 39.41 -43.84 4.46
C SER A 613 38.07 -44.03 3.75
N ILE A 614 37.96 -45.11 3.00
CA ILE A 614 36.78 -45.47 2.22
C ILE A 614 36.12 -46.69 2.85
N ALA A 615 34.81 -46.60 3.11
CA ALA A 615 34.03 -47.75 3.55
C ALA A 615 32.79 -47.92 2.68
N VAL A 616 32.64 -49.10 2.07
CA VAL A 616 31.56 -49.42 1.12
C VAL A 616 30.98 -50.81 1.44
N PRO A 617 29.70 -51.09 1.17
CA PRO A 617 29.12 -52.43 1.32
C PRO A 617 29.83 -53.46 0.43
N ILE A 618 30.06 -54.68 0.95
CA ILE A 618 30.64 -55.81 0.19
C ILE A 618 29.65 -56.40 -0.81
N ASP A 619 28.36 -56.31 -0.46
CA ASP A 619 27.22 -56.59 -1.32
C ASP A 619 26.40 -55.31 -1.40
N VAL A 620 26.48 -54.65 -2.55
CA VAL A 620 25.65 -53.47 -2.82
C VAL A 620 24.25 -53.99 -3.16
N ALA A 621 23.43 -54.37 -2.18
CA ALA A 621 22.09 -54.89 -2.44
C ALA A 621 21.34 -53.98 -3.42
N ALA A 622 20.81 -54.57 -4.50
CA ALA A 622 19.98 -53.82 -5.44
C ALA A 622 18.83 -53.18 -4.65
N ASP A 623 18.51 -51.92 -4.98
CA ASP A 623 17.24 -51.32 -4.60
C ASP A 623 16.14 -52.38 -4.71
N HIS A 624 15.42 -52.61 -3.61
CA HIS A 624 14.31 -53.55 -3.56
C HIS A 624 13.27 -53.16 -4.61
N GLN A 625 13.41 -53.69 -5.83
CA GLN A 625 12.28 -53.92 -6.71
C GLN A 625 11.36 -54.88 -5.99
N HIS A 626 10.32 -54.33 -5.35
CA HIS A 626 9.15 -55.10 -4.93
C HIS A 626 8.44 -55.61 -6.19
N SER A 627 8.96 -56.71 -6.72
CA SER A 627 8.18 -57.71 -7.45
C SER A 627 7.92 -58.85 -6.48
N SER A 628 6.79 -58.81 -5.76
CA SER A 628 5.99 -60.00 -5.45
C SER A 628 4.68 -59.65 -4.74
N ALA A 629 3.64 -60.37 -5.18
CA ALA A 629 2.41 -60.74 -4.49
C ALA A 629 1.14 -59.87 -4.66
N ALA A 630 0.18 -60.53 -5.32
CA ALA A 630 -1.27 -60.33 -5.46
C ALA A 630 -1.76 -59.37 -6.56
#